data_AF-A0A935WVE6-F1
#
_entry.id   AF-A0A935WVE6-F1
#
_cell.length_a   1.000
_cell.length_b   1.000
_cell.length_c   1.000
_cell.angle_alpha   90.00
_cell.angle_beta   90.00
_cell.angle_gamma   90.00
#
_symmetry.space_group_name_H-M   'P 1'
#
loop_
_entity.id
_entity.type
_entity.pdbx_description
1 polymer ?
#
loop_
_entity_poly.entity_id
_entity_poly.type
_entity_poly.pdbx_seq_one_letter_code
_entity_poly.pdbx_strand_id
1 'polypeptide(L)'
;MGGLVAAFSSVALIATLLSGQSTTDARDDGLLADPALEPPQGMAVGLGVQRLHDDFGLTLRVSTPRMLDDHLAIVLAGGLGWYPDLRALPEDVADQNFGAWSMYGHARLGVELSTRVSNSVSRLYATLGPSLLVLSDRLSTKKYAVGLFGALGGEIFAGDGFRTYPMALFFELGATAHDAAADIANRFGPVEKTDTTVDRSIATGLLIAGGLRVYLWR
;
A
#
# COMPACT_ATOMS: atom_id res chain seq x y z
N MET A 1 -7.48 4.15 17.51
CA MET A 1 -8.17 5.33 16.93
C MET A 1 -7.28 6.22 16.03
N GLY A 2 -5.94 6.25 16.17
CA GLY A 2 -5.09 7.13 15.34
C GLY A 2 -4.98 6.77 13.84
N GLY A 3 -5.05 5.49 13.46
CA GLY A 3 -4.90 5.07 12.06
C GLY A 3 -6.05 5.49 11.13
N LEU A 4 -7.28 5.58 11.67
CA LEU A 4 -8.44 6.03 10.91
C LEU A 4 -8.32 7.51 10.54
N VAL A 5 -7.84 8.34 11.47
CA VAL A 5 -7.65 9.78 11.27
C VAL A 5 -6.62 10.06 10.17
N ALA A 6 -5.55 9.28 10.08
CA ALA A 6 -4.51 9.43 9.04
C ALA A 6 -5.03 9.09 7.62
N ALA A 7 -5.92 8.10 7.50
CA ALA A 7 -6.54 7.74 6.23
C ALA A 7 -7.52 8.83 5.74
N PHE A 8 -8.34 9.38 6.64
CA PHE A 8 -9.27 10.47 6.32
C PHE A 8 -8.55 11.80 6.01
N SER A 9 -7.46 12.13 6.73
CA SER A 9 -6.68 13.35 6.46
C SER A 9 -5.99 13.31 5.09
N SER A 10 -5.58 12.12 4.64
CA SER A 10 -4.97 11.96 3.31
C SER A 10 -5.99 12.20 2.19
N VAL A 11 -7.21 11.67 2.32
CA VAL A 11 -8.32 11.88 1.36
C VAL A 11 -8.73 13.36 1.30
N ALA A 12 -8.79 14.05 2.43
CA ALA A 12 -9.10 15.48 2.46
C ALA A 12 -7.99 16.35 1.83
N LEU A 13 -6.72 16.00 2.05
CA LEU A 13 -5.59 16.69 1.40
C LEU A 13 -5.63 16.51 -0.13
N ILE A 14 -5.98 15.31 -0.62
CA ILE A 14 -6.13 15.02 -2.05
C ILE A 14 -7.32 15.77 -2.65
N ALA A 15 -8.48 15.77 -2.00
CA ALA A 15 -9.63 16.54 -2.47
C ALA A 15 -9.30 18.04 -2.54
N THR A 16 -8.50 18.55 -1.59
CA THR A 16 -8.03 19.93 -1.58
C THR A 16 -7.03 20.21 -2.70
N LEU A 17 -6.06 19.30 -2.95
CA LEU A 17 -5.10 19.41 -4.05
C LEU A 17 -5.78 19.31 -5.43
N LEU A 18 -6.76 18.42 -5.58
CA LEU A 18 -7.55 18.27 -6.80
C LEU A 18 -8.49 19.47 -7.02
N SER A 19 -9.09 20.02 -5.95
CA SER A 19 -9.92 21.23 -6.05
C SER A 19 -9.11 22.50 -6.34
N GLY A 20 -7.83 22.54 -5.91
CA GLY A 20 -6.94 23.67 -6.12
C GLY A 20 -6.43 23.82 -7.55
N GLN A 21 -6.59 22.80 -8.39
CA GLN A 21 -6.20 22.87 -9.81
C GLN A 21 -7.33 23.36 -10.75
N SER A 22 -8.53 23.64 -10.22
CA SER A 22 -9.71 23.95 -11.05
C SER A 22 -9.93 25.43 -11.40
N THR A 23 -9.06 26.38 -11.01
CA THR A 23 -9.36 27.82 -11.20
C THR A 23 -8.23 28.69 -11.74
N THR A 24 -7.20 28.12 -12.37
CA THR A 24 -6.33 28.92 -13.26
C THR A 24 -6.77 28.77 -14.70
N ASP A 25 -7.84 29.49 -15.05
CA ASP A 25 -8.06 30.04 -16.39
C ASP A 25 -6.91 31.02 -16.67
N ALA A 26 -5.77 30.47 -17.12
CA ALA A 26 -4.69 31.24 -17.68
C ALA A 26 -4.35 30.61 -19.03
N ARG A 27 -4.70 31.35 -20.08
CA ARG A 27 -4.20 31.19 -21.45
C ARG A 27 -2.72 30.82 -21.43
N ASP A 28 -2.40 29.61 -21.87
CA ASP A 28 -1.04 29.22 -22.23
C ASP A 28 -1.11 28.37 -23.51
N ASP A 29 -1.41 29.07 -24.61
CA ASP A 29 -1.14 28.59 -25.96
C ASP A 29 0.40 28.47 -26.11
N GLY A 30 1.02 27.36 -25.71
CA GLY A 30 2.48 27.26 -25.92
C GLY A 30 3.31 26.15 -25.30
N LEU A 31 2.79 25.25 -24.46
CA LEU A 31 3.56 24.08 -24.02
C LEU A 31 2.65 22.85 -23.95
N LEU A 32 2.21 22.37 -25.11
CA LEU A 32 1.59 21.06 -25.22
C LEU A 32 2.58 20.04 -24.65
N ALA A 33 2.25 19.43 -23.52
CA ALA A 33 3.01 18.32 -22.99
C ALA A 33 3.20 17.32 -24.13
N ASP A 34 4.46 17.04 -24.51
CA ASP A 34 4.75 16.20 -25.66
C ASP A 34 3.95 14.88 -25.53
N PRO A 35 3.01 14.58 -26.44
CA PRO A 35 2.22 13.36 -26.37
C PRO A 35 3.10 12.12 -26.38
N ALA A 36 4.33 12.22 -26.87
CA ALA A 36 5.30 11.13 -26.85
C ALA A 36 5.81 10.79 -25.43
N LEU A 37 5.72 11.76 -24.50
CA LEU A 37 6.05 11.61 -23.07
C LEU A 37 4.83 11.25 -22.20
N GLU A 38 3.71 10.86 -22.81
CA GLU A 38 2.53 10.44 -22.06
C GLU A 38 2.81 9.14 -21.29
N PRO A 39 2.46 9.09 -19.99
CA PRO A 39 2.44 7.86 -19.23
C PRO A 39 1.55 6.80 -19.90
N PRO A 40 2.00 5.53 -20.02
CA PRO A 40 1.15 4.43 -20.42
C PRO A 40 -0.15 4.36 -19.58
N GLN A 41 -1.27 4.11 -20.26
CA GLN A 41 -2.60 4.05 -19.66
C GLN A 41 -3.19 2.62 -19.62
N GLY A 42 -2.48 1.64 -20.18
CA GLY A 42 -2.93 0.25 -20.23
C GLY A 42 -3.01 -0.42 -18.86
N MET A 43 -3.40 -1.70 -18.90
CA MET A 43 -3.38 -2.56 -17.72
C MET A 43 -1.96 -2.61 -17.16
N ALA A 44 -1.78 -2.62 -15.85
CA ALA A 44 -0.44 -2.66 -15.27
C ALA A 44 -0.27 -3.81 -14.28
N VAL A 45 0.92 -4.39 -14.26
CA VAL A 45 1.33 -5.41 -13.30
C VAL A 45 2.56 -4.92 -12.57
N GLY A 46 2.51 -4.90 -11.24
CA GLY A 46 3.59 -4.44 -10.39
C GLY A 46 4.06 -5.50 -9.41
N LEU A 47 5.37 -5.52 -9.20
CA LEU A 47 6.02 -6.29 -8.16
C LEU A 47 6.74 -5.32 -7.23
N GLY A 48 6.56 -5.49 -5.93
CA GLY A 48 7.16 -4.59 -4.96
C GLY A 48 7.43 -5.22 -3.62
N VAL A 49 8.18 -4.48 -2.83
CA VAL A 49 8.37 -4.71 -1.41
C VAL A 49 7.48 -3.75 -0.65
N GLN A 50 6.96 -4.19 0.49
CA GLN A 50 6.25 -3.33 1.42
C GLN A 50 6.81 -3.51 2.84
N ARG A 51 6.71 -2.45 3.62
CA ARG A 51 6.94 -2.44 5.05
C ARG A 51 5.71 -1.88 5.73
N LEU A 52 5.11 -2.62 6.65
CA LEU A 52 3.97 -2.17 7.45
C LEU A 52 4.44 -2.01 8.89
N HIS A 53 4.77 -0.80 9.32
CA HIS A 53 5.33 -0.43 10.64
C HIS A 53 6.46 -1.37 11.13
N ASP A 54 6.10 -2.58 11.53
CA ASP A 54 6.91 -3.64 12.14
C ASP A 54 7.15 -4.86 11.25
N ASP A 55 6.52 -4.92 10.08
CA ASP A 55 6.52 -6.08 9.18
C ASP A 55 7.16 -5.72 7.85
N PHE A 56 7.68 -6.72 7.15
CA PHE A 56 8.06 -6.58 5.74
C PHE A 56 7.32 -7.60 4.88
N GLY A 57 7.19 -7.34 3.58
CA GLY A 57 6.48 -8.22 2.68
C GLY A 57 6.76 -8.00 1.21
N LEU A 58 6.31 -8.94 0.41
CA LEU A 58 6.28 -8.87 -1.04
C LEU A 58 4.84 -8.62 -1.50
N THR A 59 4.67 -7.82 -2.54
CA THR A 59 3.36 -7.49 -3.09
C THR A 59 3.37 -7.60 -4.61
N LEU A 60 2.36 -8.30 -5.12
CA LEU A 60 1.93 -8.26 -6.51
C LEU A 60 0.75 -7.28 -6.61
N ARG A 61 0.78 -6.41 -7.60
CA ARG A 61 -0.27 -5.43 -7.90
C ARG A 61 -0.71 -5.62 -9.34
N VAL A 62 -2.01 -5.58 -9.59
CA VAL A 62 -2.59 -5.56 -10.93
C VAL A 62 -3.59 -4.41 -10.97
N SER A 63 -3.47 -3.53 -11.96
CA SER A 63 -4.43 -2.45 -12.19
C SER A 63 -5.09 -2.59 -13.54
N THR A 64 -6.37 -2.24 -13.61
CA THR A 64 -7.07 -2.08 -14.89
C THR A 64 -6.39 -0.99 -15.74
N PRO A 65 -6.70 -0.94 -17.05
CA PRO A 65 -6.47 0.28 -17.81
C PRO A 65 -7.08 1.49 -17.10
N ARG A 66 -6.44 2.64 -17.28
CA ARG A 66 -6.95 3.88 -16.72
C ARG A 66 -8.22 4.29 -17.47
N MET A 67 -9.17 4.80 -16.70
CA MET A 67 -10.48 5.28 -17.12
C MET A 67 -10.57 6.77 -16.76
N LEU A 68 -11.53 7.48 -17.33
CA LEU A 68 -11.75 8.90 -17.09
C LEU A 68 -10.50 9.74 -17.38
N ASP A 69 -9.97 9.66 -18.60
CA ASP A 69 -8.86 10.50 -19.05
C ASP A 69 -7.59 10.39 -18.18
N ASP A 70 -7.13 9.15 -17.95
CA ASP A 70 -5.98 8.81 -17.09
C ASP A 70 -6.15 9.10 -15.58
N HIS A 71 -7.38 9.37 -15.10
CA HIS A 71 -7.61 9.72 -13.70
C HIS A 71 -8.02 8.57 -12.78
N LEU A 72 -8.52 7.45 -13.31
CA LEU A 72 -9.11 6.40 -12.48
C LEU A 72 -8.62 5.00 -12.86
N ALA A 73 -8.26 4.17 -11.89
CA ALA A 73 -8.04 2.74 -12.10
C ALA A 73 -8.57 1.90 -10.94
N ILE A 74 -8.94 0.66 -11.22
CA ILE A 74 -9.23 -0.34 -10.18
C ILE A 74 -7.98 -1.18 -9.98
N VAL A 75 -7.61 -1.40 -8.73
CA VAL A 75 -6.37 -2.06 -8.36
C VAL A 75 -6.66 -3.24 -7.45
N LEU A 76 -6.13 -4.40 -7.81
CA LEU A 76 -6.00 -5.54 -6.93
C LEU A 76 -4.53 -5.68 -6.53
N ALA A 77 -4.25 -5.70 -5.23
CA ALA A 77 -2.90 -5.94 -4.73
C ALA A 77 -2.93 -7.03 -3.65
N GLY A 78 -1.89 -7.85 -3.58
CA GLY A 78 -1.79 -8.86 -2.55
C GLY A 78 -0.42 -9.51 -2.52
N GLY A 79 -0.17 -10.31 -1.48
CA GLY A 79 1.10 -10.99 -1.34
C GLY A 79 1.30 -11.59 0.04
N LEU A 80 2.56 -11.63 0.44
CA LEU A 80 3.01 -12.27 1.66
C LEU A 80 3.74 -11.26 2.54
N GLY A 81 3.47 -11.31 3.84
CA GLY A 81 4.15 -10.55 4.87
C GLY A 81 4.77 -11.46 5.92
N TRP A 82 5.81 -10.97 6.57
CA TRP A 82 6.49 -11.61 7.68
C TRP A 82 6.41 -10.69 8.89
N TYR A 83 5.80 -11.19 9.97
CA TYR A 83 5.69 -10.55 11.27
C TYR A 83 6.76 -11.12 12.22
N PRO A 84 7.54 -10.29 12.92
CA PRO A 84 8.57 -10.78 13.83
C PRO A 84 7.95 -11.36 15.09
N ASP A 85 8.24 -12.64 15.37
CA ASP A 85 7.64 -13.36 16.50
C ASP A 85 8.08 -12.83 17.87
N LEU A 86 9.22 -12.13 17.92
CA LEU A 86 9.77 -11.49 19.12
C LEU A 86 8.81 -10.51 19.82
N ARG A 87 7.82 -9.99 19.09
CA ARG A 87 6.83 -9.07 19.65
C ARG A 87 5.62 -9.76 20.28
N ALA A 88 5.53 -11.08 20.12
CA ALA A 88 4.52 -11.94 20.73
C ALA A 88 5.08 -12.68 21.96
N LEU A 89 6.20 -12.25 22.54
CA LEU A 89 6.85 -12.92 23.67
C LEU A 89 7.14 -11.93 24.82
N PRO A 90 6.97 -12.32 26.09
CA PRO A 90 7.53 -11.58 27.21
C PRO A 90 9.06 -11.68 27.22
N GLU A 91 9.72 -10.64 27.74
CA GLU A 91 11.19 -10.45 27.69
C GLU A 91 11.99 -11.51 28.48
N ASP A 92 11.33 -12.34 29.30
CA ASP A 92 11.93 -13.23 30.30
C ASP A 92 12.04 -14.72 29.89
N VAL A 93 11.60 -15.10 28.69
CA VAL A 93 11.67 -16.50 28.23
C VAL A 93 13.10 -16.87 27.78
N ALA A 94 13.76 -17.78 28.49
CA ALA A 94 15.17 -18.16 28.30
C ALA A 94 15.51 -18.80 26.93
N ASP A 95 14.51 -19.29 26.19
CA ASP A 95 14.65 -19.90 24.85
C ASP A 95 14.02 -19.02 23.75
N GLN A 96 14.26 -17.70 23.80
CA GLN A 96 13.85 -16.80 22.73
C GLN A 96 14.55 -17.16 21.41
N ASN A 97 13.79 -17.71 20.46
CA ASN A 97 14.23 -17.81 19.08
C ASN A 97 14.07 -16.43 18.41
N PHE A 98 15.08 -15.57 18.56
CA PHE A 98 15.13 -14.21 18.02
C PHE A 98 15.02 -14.12 16.48
N GLY A 99 15.03 -15.25 15.77
CA GLY A 99 14.91 -15.31 14.31
C GLY A 99 13.57 -15.84 13.81
N ALA A 100 12.58 -16.11 14.68
CA ALA A 100 11.31 -16.68 14.24
C ALA A 100 10.41 -15.59 13.61
N TRP A 101 9.92 -15.86 12.40
CA TRP A 101 9.00 -14.99 11.66
C TRP A 101 7.73 -15.75 11.34
N SER A 102 6.58 -15.15 11.65
CA SER A 102 5.29 -15.67 11.26
C SER A 102 4.84 -15.08 9.93
N MET A 103 4.44 -15.94 9.02
CA MET A 103 3.92 -15.53 7.72
C MET A 103 2.42 -15.20 7.81
N TYR A 104 2.02 -14.20 7.04
CA TYR A 104 0.61 -13.90 6.74
C TYR A 104 0.46 -13.53 5.27
N GLY A 105 -0.73 -13.79 4.73
CA GLY A 105 -1.13 -13.29 3.42
C GLY A 105 -1.91 -11.98 3.56
N HIS A 106 -1.83 -11.12 2.55
CA HIS A 106 -2.68 -9.93 2.45
C HIS A 106 -3.26 -9.78 1.05
N ALA A 107 -4.45 -9.21 0.98
CA ALA A 107 -5.11 -8.79 -0.24
C ALA A 107 -5.76 -7.41 -0.04
N ARG A 108 -5.82 -6.62 -1.10
CA ARG A 108 -6.29 -5.23 -1.11
C ARG A 108 -7.00 -5.00 -2.44
N LEU A 109 -8.20 -4.45 -2.38
CA LEU A 109 -8.93 -3.98 -3.54
C LEU A 109 -9.07 -2.47 -3.40
N GLY A 110 -8.55 -1.71 -4.35
CA GLY A 110 -8.50 -0.25 -4.27
C GLY A 110 -9.07 0.43 -5.48
N VAL A 111 -9.61 1.62 -5.26
CA VAL A 111 -9.82 2.62 -6.30
C VAL A 111 -8.61 3.54 -6.29
N GLU A 112 -7.96 3.68 -7.43
CA GLU A 112 -6.81 4.56 -7.62
C GLU A 112 -7.23 5.80 -8.40
N LEU A 113 -7.01 6.97 -7.81
CA LEU A 113 -7.18 8.27 -8.45
C LEU A 113 -5.81 8.85 -8.78
N SER A 114 -5.62 9.36 -9.99
CA SER A 114 -4.32 9.85 -10.46
C SER A 114 -4.37 11.20 -11.12
N THR A 115 -3.21 11.85 -11.13
CA THR A 115 -2.94 13.01 -11.97
C THR A 115 -1.52 12.95 -12.50
N ARG A 116 -1.32 13.46 -13.71
CA ARG A 116 0.00 13.62 -14.30
C ARG A 116 0.67 14.85 -13.70
N VAL A 117 1.97 14.74 -13.42
CA VAL A 117 2.76 15.93 -13.10
C VAL A 117 3.11 16.62 -14.42
N SER A 118 2.57 17.82 -14.64
CA SER A 118 2.78 18.60 -15.88
C SER A 118 4.28 18.69 -16.21
N ASN A 119 4.62 18.47 -17.48
CA ASN A 119 5.99 18.42 -18.03
C ASN A 119 6.91 17.30 -17.50
N SER A 120 6.39 16.29 -16.80
CA SER A 120 7.18 15.14 -16.32
C SER A 120 6.65 13.81 -16.86
N VAL A 121 7.56 12.84 -16.97
CA VAL A 121 7.28 11.40 -17.12
C VAL A 121 6.92 10.78 -15.78
N SER A 122 6.09 11.47 -15.00
CA SER A 122 5.71 11.06 -13.64
C SER A 122 4.22 11.20 -13.40
N ARG A 123 3.67 10.32 -12.57
CA ARG A 123 2.27 10.33 -12.18
C ARG A 123 2.16 10.27 -10.66
N LEU A 124 1.28 11.08 -10.08
CA LEU A 124 0.89 10.98 -8.69
C LEU A 124 -0.46 10.27 -8.60
N TYR A 125 -0.64 9.47 -7.56
CA TYR A 125 -1.89 8.78 -7.33
C TYR A 125 -2.19 8.62 -5.85
N ALA A 126 -3.46 8.38 -5.58
CA ALA A 126 -3.98 7.97 -4.30
C ALA A 126 -4.77 6.69 -4.48
N THR A 127 -4.65 5.75 -3.56
CA THR A 127 -5.44 4.51 -3.56
C THR A 127 -6.17 4.37 -2.24
N LEU A 128 -7.45 3.99 -2.27
CA LEU A 128 -8.25 3.70 -1.08
C LEU A 128 -9.11 2.46 -1.33
N GLY A 129 -9.26 1.62 -0.32
CA GLY A 129 -10.25 0.54 -0.37
C GLY A 129 -10.15 -0.48 0.77
N PRO A 130 -10.91 -1.57 0.69
CA PRO A 130 -10.85 -2.66 1.66
C PRO A 130 -9.54 -3.45 1.56
N SER A 131 -9.16 -4.01 2.70
CA SER A 131 -8.05 -4.94 2.83
C SER A 131 -8.45 -6.20 3.60
N LEU A 132 -7.78 -7.30 3.32
CA LEU A 132 -7.98 -8.60 3.95
C LEU A 132 -6.61 -9.16 4.35
N LEU A 133 -6.54 -9.71 5.55
CA LEU A 133 -5.42 -10.53 6.01
C LEU A 133 -5.86 -11.98 6.08
N VAL A 134 -4.94 -12.87 5.72
CA VAL A 134 -5.01 -14.31 5.95
C VAL A 134 -3.90 -14.64 6.92
N LEU A 135 -4.28 -14.97 8.16
CA LEU A 135 -3.35 -15.14 9.26
C LEU A 135 -3.09 -16.64 9.47
N SER A 136 -1.85 -16.97 9.86
CA SER A 136 -1.52 -18.34 10.25
C SER A 136 -1.95 -18.59 11.69
N ASP A 137 -2.29 -19.85 12.00
CA ASP A 137 -2.70 -20.26 13.36
C ASP A 137 -1.58 -20.00 14.41
N ARG A 138 -0.33 -19.89 13.96
CA ARG A 138 0.83 -19.52 14.79
C ARG A 138 0.83 -18.05 15.21
N LEU A 139 0.17 -17.19 14.44
CA LEU A 139 0.20 -15.74 14.59
C LEU A 139 -1.05 -15.22 15.32
N SER A 140 -2.23 -15.75 15.02
CA SER A 140 -3.49 -15.28 15.60
C SER A 140 -4.52 -16.41 15.73
N THR A 141 -5.45 -16.25 16.66
CA THR A 141 -6.67 -17.07 16.77
C THR A 141 -7.65 -16.80 15.63
N LYS A 142 -7.59 -15.60 15.03
CA LYS A 142 -8.38 -15.26 13.84
C LYS A 142 -7.66 -15.78 12.59
N LYS A 143 -8.37 -16.51 11.72
CA LYS A 143 -7.85 -16.93 10.40
C LYS A 143 -7.88 -15.83 9.36
N TYR A 144 -8.86 -14.93 9.48
CA TYR A 144 -9.08 -13.84 8.55
C TYR A 144 -9.36 -12.56 9.31
N ALA A 145 -8.86 -11.43 8.79
CA ALA A 145 -9.19 -10.12 9.31
C ALA A 145 -9.42 -9.12 8.17
N VAL A 146 -10.54 -8.42 8.22
CA VAL A 146 -10.88 -7.39 7.24
C VAL A 146 -10.47 -6.04 7.79
N GLY A 147 -10.09 -5.14 6.89
CA GLY A 147 -9.61 -3.81 7.22
C GLY A 147 -9.82 -2.82 6.09
N LEU A 148 -9.21 -1.66 6.28
CA LEU A 148 -9.12 -0.61 5.27
C LEU A 148 -7.65 -0.28 5.02
N PHE A 149 -7.35 0.12 3.79
CA PHE A 149 -6.06 0.71 3.45
C PHE A 149 -6.26 1.99 2.65
N GLY A 150 -5.32 2.91 2.81
CA GLY A 150 -5.18 4.11 2.00
C GLY A 150 -3.72 4.42 1.76
N ALA A 151 -3.35 4.84 0.56
CA ALA A 151 -1.98 5.19 0.22
C ALA A 151 -1.92 6.37 -0.77
N LEU A 152 -0.87 7.15 -0.65
CA LEU A 152 -0.40 8.11 -1.62
C LEU A 152 0.81 7.53 -2.32
N GLY A 153 0.89 7.63 -3.63
CA GLY A 153 2.01 7.12 -4.38
C GLY A 153 2.41 8.00 -5.55
N GLY A 154 3.61 7.72 -6.02
CA GLY A 154 4.16 8.30 -7.24
C GLY A 154 4.71 7.20 -8.14
N GLU A 155 4.63 7.43 -9.44
CA GLU A 155 5.30 6.63 -10.46
C GLU A 155 6.26 7.52 -11.24
N ILE A 156 7.46 7.02 -11.49
CA ILE A 156 8.44 7.63 -12.39
C ILE A 156 8.62 6.64 -13.53
N PHE A 157 8.27 7.06 -14.74
CA PHE A 157 8.33 6.22 -15.91
C PHE A 157 9.74 6.23 -16.49
N ALA A 158 10.23 5.06 -16.88
CA ALA A 158 11.41 5.00 -17.71
C ALA A 158 11.07 5.55 -19.09
N GLY A 159 12.01 6.25 -19.72
CA GLY A 159 11.84 6.78 -21.05
C GLY A 159 13.12 7.43 -21.55
N ASP A 160 13.08 7.85 -22.80
CA ASP A 160 14.04 8.79 -23.35
C ASP A 160 13.37 10.16 -23.56
N GLY A 161 14.10 11.13 -24.13
CA GLY A 161 13.57 12.46 -24.41
C GLY A 161 12.42 12.50 -25.43
N PHE A 162 12.08 11.36 -26.04
CA PHE A 162 11.08 11.25 -27.10
C PHE A 162 9.99 10.22 -26.80
N ARG A 163 10.15 9.31 -25.82
CA ARG A 163 9.19 8.22 -25.56
C ARG A 163 9.22 7.74 -24.11
N THR A 164 8.04 7.52 -23.55
CA THR A 164 7.85 6.76 -22.31
C THR A 164 7.84 5.24 -22.57
N TYR A 165 8.69 4.48 -21.88
CA TYR A 165 8.67 3.02 -21.90
C TYR A 165 7.51 2.45 -21.06
N PRO A 166 7.06 1.20 -21.32
CA PRO A 166 5.97 0.57 -20.58
C PRO A 166 6.42 0.07 -19.19
N MET A 167 7.25 0.84 -18.49
CA MET A 167 7.74 0.50 -17.16
C MET A 167 7.90 1.74 -16.29
N ALA A 168 7.61 1.60 -15.00
CA ALA A 168 7.74 2.64 -14.01
C ALA A 168 8.27 2.10 -12.69
N LEU A 169 9.07 2.91 -12.00
CA LEU A 169 9.32 2.73 -10.57
C LEU A 169 8.18 3.38 -9.82
N PHE A 170 7.62 2.69 -8.83
CA PHE A 170 6.57 3.24 -7.98
C PHE A 170 7.00 3.26 -6.52
N PHE A 171 6.50 4.24 -5.79
CA PHE A 171 6.66 4.38 -4.34
C PHE A 171 5.32 4.78 -3.74
N GLU A 172 4.99 4.23 -2.58
CA GLU A 172 3.74 4.45 -1.86
C GLU A 172 4.03 4.68 -0.38
N LEU A 173 3.33 5.66 0.20
CA LEU A 173 3.26 5.94 1.62
C LEU A 173 1.78 5.98 2.02
N GLY A 174 1.40 5.24 3.05
CA GLY A 174 0.01 5.09 3.40
C GLY A 174 -0.22 4.57 4.80
N ALA A 175 -1.43 4.09 5.04
CA ALA A 175 -1.81 3.44 6.26
C ALA A 175 -2.75 2.26 6.00
N THR A 176 -2.71 1.33 6.93
CA THR A 176 -3.60 0.16 6.98
C THR A 176 -4.20 0.05 8.37
N ALA A 177 -5.44 -0.43 8.45
CA ALA A 177 -6.12 -0.68 9.71
C ALA A 177 -6.87 -1.99 9.62
N HIS A 178 -6.48 -2.97 10.44
CA HIS A 178 -7.12 -4.27 10.53
C HIS A 178 -7.52 -4.58 11.96
N ASP A 179 -8.62 -5.31 12.13
CA ASP A 179 -9.02 -5.86 13.43
C ASP A 179 -8.34 -7.22 13.66
N ALA A 180 -7.01 -7.20 13.78
CA ALA A 180 -6.18 -8.37 14.04
C ALA A 180 -5.07 -8.08 15.04
N ALA A 181 -4.84 -9.01 15.94
CA ALA A 181 -3.72 -8.97 16.87
C ALA A 181 -2.96 -10.31 16.89
N ALA A 182 -1.68 -10.23 17.24
CA ALA A 182 -0.83 -11.38 17.46
C ALA A 182 -1.11 -11.96 18.85
N ASP A 183 -1.68 -13.15 18.90
CA ASP A 183 -2.19 -13.75 20.14
C ASP A 183 -1.14 -14.69 20.74
N ILE A 184 -0.64 -14.33 21.93
CA ILE A 184 0.44 -15.05 22.63
C ILE A 184 -0.07 -16.42 23.14
N ALA A 185 -1.35 -16.50 23.52
CA ALA A 185 -2.00 -17.70 24.03
C ALA A 185 -1.97 -18.90 23.08
N ASN A 186 -2.02 -18.65 21.76
CA ASN A 186 -1.98 -19.72 20.75
C ASN A 186 -0.62 -20.42 20.67
N ARG A 187 0.42 -19.83 21.27
CA ARG A 187 1.79 -20.33 21.17
C ARG A 187 2.30 -21.00 22.44
N PHE A 188 1.83 -20.58 23.61
CA PHE A 188 2.30 -21.08 24.92
C PHE A 188 1.23 -21.77 25.76
N GLY A 189 -0.03 -21.82 25.30
CA GLY A 189 -1.15 -22.36 26.06
C GLY A 189 -1.92 -21.27 26.83
N PRO A 190 -2.87 -21.65 27.70
CA PRO A 190 -3.72 -20.69 28.40
C PRO A 190 -2.87 -19.75 29.26
N VAL A 191 -2.98 -18.46 28.95
CA VAL A 191 -2.29 -17.37 29.63
C VAL A 191 -2.83 -17.26 31.06
N GLU A 192 -1.97 -17.41 32.07
CA GLU A 192 -2.36 -17.20 33.46
C GLU A 192 -2.72 -15.73 33.70
N LYS A 193 -3.67 -15.49 34.62
CA LYS A 193 -4.33 -14.19 34.88
C LYS A 193 -3.38 -13.03 35.27
N THR A 194 -2.09 -13.31 35.43
CA THR A 194 -1.01 -12.40 35.82
C THR A 194 -0.09 -12.00 34.66
N ASP A 195 -0.27 -12.58 33.48
CA ASP A 195 0.59 -12.29 32.34
C ASP A 195 0.15 -10.98 31.66
N THR A 196 1.04 -9.98 31.68
CA THR A 196 0.81 -8.63 31.13
C THR A 196 1.09 -8.57 29.62
N THR A 197 0.88 -9.68 28.92
CA THR A 197 1.15 -9.83 27.50
C THR A 197 0.13 -9.05 26.68
N VAL A 198 0.55 -7.88 26.19
CA VAL A 198 -0.30 -6.98 25.39
C VAL A 198 -0.42 -7.52 23.97
N ASP A 199 -1.62 -7.95 23.59
CA ASP A 199 -1.98 -8.24 22.20
C ASP A 199 -1.56 -7.09 21.27
N ARG A 200 -0.70 -7.38 20.30
CA ARG A 200 -0.17 -6.36 19.38
C ARG A 200 -0.86 -6.42 18.03
N SER A 201 -1.28 -5.27 17.52
CA SER A 201 -1.92 -5.18 16.21
C SER A 201 -0.99 -5.68 15.10
N ILE A 202 -1.51 -6.53 14.22
CA ILE A 202 -0.80 -7.04 13.04
C ILE A 202 -1.13 -6.16 11.83
N ALA A 203 -0.12 -5.90 10.99
CA ALA A 203 -0.30 -5.25 9.68
C ALA A 203 -1.19 -3.99 9.74
N THR A 204 -1.06 -3.21 10.81
CA THR A 204 -1.85 -2.01 11.09
C THR A 204 -0.89 -0.87 11.41
N GLY A 205 -1.14 0.30 10.83
CA GLY A 205 -0.28 1.47 10.93
C GLY A 205 0.30 1.87 9.58
N LEU A 206 1.52 2.41 9.61
CA LEU A 206 2.20 3.00 8.45
C LEU A 206 2.53 1.94 7.38
N LEU A 207 2.11 2.19 6.15
CA LEU A 207 2.49 1.43 4.96
C LEU A 207 3.55 2.22 4.19
N ILE A 208 4.67 1.58 3.89
CA ILE A 208 5.66 2.06 2.91
C ILE A 208 5.80 0.97 1.88
N ALA A 209 5.65 1.26 0.60
CA ALA A 209 5.88 0.28 -0.46
C ALA A 209 6.63 0.90 -1.63
N GLY A 210 7.30 0.05 -2.40
CA GLY A 210 7.93 0.46 -3.64
C GLY A 210 8.32 -0.73 -4.49
N GLY A 211 8.50 -0.49 -5.78
CA GLY A 211 8.82 -1.56 -6.72
C GLY A 211 8.78 -1.13 -8.17
N LEU A 212 8.63 -2.13 -9.03
CA LEU A 212 8.54 -1.99 -10.47
C LEU A 212 7.11 -2.26 -10.92
N ARG A 213 6.62 -1.46 -11.87
CA ARG A 213 5.34 -1.66 -12.54
C ARG A 213 5.56 -1.71 -14.04
N VAL A 214 4.96 -2.69 -14.71
CA VAL A 214 5.01 -2.89 -16.16
C VAL A 214 3.62 -2.68 -16.72
N TYR A 215 3.53 -1.93 -17.81
CA TYR A 215 2.29 -1.60 -18.48
C TYR A 215 2.08 -2.51 -19.68
N LEU A 216 1.01 -3.29 -19.58
CA LEU A 216 0.48 -4.11 -20.63
C LEU A 216 -0.41 -3.20 -21.50
N TRP A 217 0.15 -2.82 -22.64
CA TRP A 217 -0.51 -2.24 -23.81
C TRP A 217 -0.65 -0.71 -23.71
N ARG A 218 -0.67 -0.01 -24.86
CA ARG A 218 -0.76 1.46 -24.98
C ARG A 218 -2.10 1.85 -25.56
#